data_AF-A0A6L9W457-F1
#
_entry.id   AF-A0A6L9W457-F1
#
_cell.length_a   1.000
_cell.length_b   1.000
_cell.length_c   1.000
_cell.angle_alpha   90.00
_cell.angle_beta   90.00
_cell.angle_gamma   90.00
#
_symmetry.space_group_name_H-M   'P 1'
#
loop_
_entity.id
_entity.type
_entity.pdbx_description
1 polymer ?
#
loop_
_entity_poly.entity_id
_entity_poly.type
_entity_poly.pdbx_seq_one_letter_code
_entity_poly.pdbx_strand_id
1 'polypeptide(L)'
;MAVELGGPRLDALSDWVPGRRPVLLINRSAPGDRQRFTLAHETGHAVMHDMPGSDAEEQADRFAAELLMPAADIRAALSKPTLEGLLRLKARWRVSAAALLRRAYTLGLISDYAYRRLNTEMSAAGWRSSEPAAFPAEQPRALAHALHQARQRFDDHEIARHTLLLPEQLEPTFGDPAVHD
;
A
#
# COMPACT_ATOMS: atom_id res chain seq x y z
N MET A 1 -9.01 1.13 -7.35
CA MET A 1 -10.25 1.58 -6.67
C MET A 1 -10.29 0.92 -5.31
N ALA A 2 -10.56 1.63 -4.22
CA ALA A 2 -10.68 0.99 -2.92
C ALA A 2 -12.12 0.47 -2.75
N VAL A 3 -12.29 -0.78 -2.35
CA VAL A 3 -13.60 -1.46 -2.25
C VAL A 3 -13.69 -2.18 -0.90
N GLU A 4 -14.89 -2.38 -0.38
CA GLU A 4 -15.11 -3.25 0.77
C GLU A 4 -15.02 -4.71 0.31
N LEU A 5 -13.95 -5.40 0.66
CA LEU A 5 -13.65 -6.75 0.22
C LEU A 5 -14.02 -7.76 1.31
N GLY A 6 -15.28 -8.19 1.39
CA GLY A 6 -15.72 -9.43 2.06
C GLY A 6 -15.29 -9.72 3.51
N GLY A 7 -14.70 -8.76 4.23
CA GLY A 7 -14.19 -8.89 5.60
C GLY A 7 -12.68 -8.63 5.76
N PRO A 8 -12.16 -8.60 7.00
CA PRO A 8 -10.79 -8.14 7.32
C PRO A 8 -9.66 -9.10 6.89
N ARG A 9 -9.97 -10.21 6.22
CA ARG A 9 -9.00 -11.23 5.80
C ARG A 9 -8.54 -11.10 4.34
N LEU A 10 -9.30 -10.39 3.51
CA LEU A 10 -8.94 -10.15 2.12
C LEU A 10 -8.39 -8.74 2.00
N ASP A 11 -7.09 -8.61 1.73
CA ASP A 11 -6.40 -7.32 1.71
C ASP A 11 -6.48 -6.65 0.33
N ALA A 12 -6.44 -7.46 -0.73
CA ALA A 12 -6.58 -7.00 -2.09
C ALA A 12 -7.18 -8.07 -2.99
N LEU A 13 -7.65 -7.61 -4.15
CA LEU A 13 -8.03 -8.40 -5.30
C LEU A 13 -7.40 -7.72 -6.50
N SER A 14 -6.62 -8.45 -7.29
CA SER A 14 -6.01 -7.92 -8.49
C SER A 14 -6.34 -8.78 -9.70
N ASP A 15 -6.55 -8.13 -10.83
CA ASP A 15 -6.78 -8.78 -12.11
C ASP A 15 -5.81 -8.22 -13.15
N TRP A 16 -5.01 -9.12 -13.72
CA TRP A 16 -3.90 -8.84 -14.62
C TRP A 16 -4.11 -9.57 -15.95
N VAL A 17 -5.21 -9.25 -16.63
CA VAL A 17 -5.50 -9.86 -17.95
C VAL A 17 -4.61 -9.23 -19.02
N PRO A 18 -3.80 -10.01 -19.76
CA PRO A 18 -3.01 -9.50 -20.87
C PRO A 18 -3.85 -8.71 -21.87
N GLY A 19 -3.37 -7.51 -22.26
CA GLY A 19 -4.08 -6.61 -23.17
C GLY A 19 -5.18 -5.76 -22.52
N ARG A 20 -5.40 -5.88 -21.21
CA ARG A 20 -6.27 -4.97 -20.44
C ARG A 20 -5.45 -4.11 -19.49
N ARG A 21 -6.02 -2.96 -19.11
CA ARG A 21 -5.45 -2.18 -18.01
C ARG A 21 -5.66 -2.95 -16.72
N PRO A 22 -4.61 -3.12 -15.90
CA PRO A 22 -4.73 -3.85 -14.67
C PRO A 22 -5.62 -3.14 -13.67
N VAL A 23 -6.37 -3.92 -12.91
CA VAL A 23 -7.29 -3.40 -11.88
C VAL A 23 -6.87 -3.96 -10.54
N LEU A 24 -6.62 -3.04 -9.61
CA LEU A 24 -6.33 -3.34 -8.21
C LEU A 24 -7.47 -2.84 -7.34
N LEU A 25 -8.00 -3.76 -6.54
CA LEU A 25 -8.96 -3.50 -5.48
C LEU A 25 -8.25 -3.67 -4.14
N ILE A 26 -8.28 -2.63 -3.31
CA ILE A 26 -7.67 -2.65 -1.97
C ILE A 26 -8.80 -2.56 -0.94
N ASN A 27 -8.67 -3.33 0.16
CA ASN A 27 -9.63 -3.30 1.25
C ASN A 27 -9.60 -1.96 1.99
N ARG A 28 -10.69 -1.20 1.89
CA ARG A 28 -10.86 0.10 2.55
C ARG A 28 -10.80 0.06 4.07
N SER A 29 -11.15 -1.07 4.68
CA SER A 29 -11.19 -1.23 6.13
C SER A 29 -9.80 -1.44 6.75
N ALA A 30 -8.80 -1.75 5.92
CA ALA A 30 -7.43 -1.92 6.40
C ALA A 30 -6.82 -0.57 6.83
N PRO A 31 -5.96 -0.54 7.86
CA PRO A 31 -5.17 0.64 8.19
C PRO A 31 -4.31 1.14 7.02
N GLY A 32 -4.04 2.45 6.95
CA GLY A 32 -3.39 3.07 5.79
C GLY A 32 -1.99 2.55 5.46
N ASP A 33 -1.22 2.17 6.48
CA ASP A 33 0.08 1.49 6.33
C ASP A 33 -0.05 0.08 5.72
N ARG A 34 -1.09 -0.68 6.10
CA ARG A 34 -1.39 -1.97 5.48
C ARG A 34 -1.82 -1.77 4.03
N GLN A 35 -2.72 -0.82 3.75
CA GLN A 35 -3.11 -0.47 2.38
C GLN A 35 -1.89 -0.09 1.52
N ARG A 36 -0.98 0.74 2.06
CA ARG A 36 0.25 1.16 1.37
C ARG A 36 1.14 -0.04 1.03
N PHE A 37 1.37 -0.94 1.98
CA PHE A 37 2.19 -2.13 1.73
C PHE A 37 1.53 -3.07 0.71
N THR A 38 0.23 -3.33 0.85
CA THR A 38 -0.53 -4.14 -0.11
C THR A 38 -0.47 -3.54 -1.51
N LEU A 39 -0.67 -2.22 -1.66
CA LEU A 39 -0.58 -1.58 -2.97
C LEU A 39 0.83 -1.73 -3.59
N ALA A 40 1.88 -1.60 -2.80
CA ALA A 40 3.25 -1.81 -3.26
C ALA A 40 3.52 -3.28 -3.65
N HIS A 41 2.96 -4.23 -2.91
CA HIS A 41 3.04 -5.66 -3.20
C HIS A 41 2.36 -6.01 -4.53
N GLU A 42 1.12 -5.56 -4.74
CA GLU A 42 0.40 -5.76 -5.99
C GLU A 42 1.08 -5.04 -7.17
N THR A 43 1.74 -3.90 -6.93
CA THR A 43 2.59 -3.25 -7.92
C THR A 43 3.82 -4.10 -8.25
N GLY A 44 4.38 -4.82 -7.29
CA GLY A 44 5.44 -5.81 -7.52
C GLY A 44 4.98 -6.90 -8.48
N HIS A 45 3.78 -7.46 -8.27
CA HIS A 45 3.18 -8.40 -9.22
C HIS A 45 3.05 -7.81 -10.61
N ALA A 46 2.49 -6.60 -10.72
CA ALA A 46 2.32 -5.87 -11.96
C ALA A 46 3.58 -5.75 -12.82
N VAL A 47 4.71 -5.50 -12.14
CA VAL A 47 5.98 -5.16 -12.78
C VAL A 47 6.78 -6.43 -13.10
N MET A 48 6.69 -7.45 -12.25
CA MET A 48 7.61 -8.59 -12.28
C MET A 48 6.99 -9.86 -12.85
N HIS A 49 5.67 -10.02 -12.82
CA HIS A 49 5.02 -11.32 -13.05
C HIS A 49 3.88 -11.21 -14.08
N ASP A 50 4.03 -11.90 -15.22
CA ASP A 50 2.94 -12.07 -16.20
C ASP A 50 2.01 -13.25 -15.84
N MET A 51 2.52 -14.23 -15.09
CA MET A 51 1.80 -15.43 -14.67
C MET A 51 2.14 -15.77 -13.21
N PRO A 52 1.21 -16.41 -12.46
CA PRO A 52 1.51 -16.89 -11.12
C PRO A 52 2.65 -17.92 -11.13
N GLY A 53 3.68 -17.69 -10.34
CA GLY A 53 4.82 -18.60 -10.13
C GLY A 53 5.02 -18.91 -8.65
N SER A 54 5.77 -19.97 -8.33
CA SER A 54 5.99 -20.39 -6.93
C SER A 54 6.61 -19.32 -6.04
N ASP A 55 7.42 -18.45 -6.64
CA ASP A 55 8.22 -17.45 -5.92
C ASP A 55 7.63 -16.03 -6.07
N ALA A 56 6.53 -15.88 -6.82
CA ALA A 56 5.97 -14.57 -7.19
C ALA A 56 5.59 -13.75 -5.95
N GLU A 57 4.96 -14.39 -4.95
CA GLU A 57 4.56 -13.76 -3.69
C GLU A 57 5.78 -13.23 -2.91
N GLU A 58 6.84 -14.04 -2.76
CA GLU A 58 8.05 -13.63 -2.04
C GLU A 58 8.77 -12.50 -2.78
N GLN A 59 8.80 -12.56 -4.11
CA GLN A 59 9.38 -11.50 -4.94
C GLN A 59 8.59 -10.19 -4.84
N ALA A 60 7.25 -10.24 -4.84
CA ALA A 60 6.39 -9.09 -4.65
C ALA A 60 6.54 -8.47 -3.25
N ASP A 61 6.63 -9.29 -2.20
CA ASP A 61 6.93 -8.82 -0.84
C ASP A 61 8.30 -8.13 -0.74
N ARG A 62 9.32 -8.71 -1.37
CA ARG A 62 10.66 -8.10 -1.46
C ARG A 62 10.64 -6.79 -2.22
N PHE A 63 9.90 -6.73 -3.34
CA PHE A 63 9.72 -5.50 -4.11
C PHE A 63 9.07 -4.41 -3.26
N ALA A 64 7.95 -4.73 -2.60
CA ALA A 64 7.24 -3.79 -1.72
C ALA A 64 8.15 -3.28 -0.59
N ALA A 65 8.89 -4.18 0.04
CA ALA A 65 9.82 -3.85 1.11
C ALA A 65 10.96 -2.95 0.64
N GLU A 66 11.53 -3.18 -0.55
CA GLU A 66 12.58 -2.33 -1.12
C GLU A 66 12.04 -0.97 -1.56
N LEU A 67 10.87 -0.93 -2.19
CA LEU A 67 10.20 0.29 -2.65
C LEU A 67 9.84 1.22 -1.49
N LEU A 68 9.27 0.65 -0.42
CA LEU A 68 8.80 1.42 0.73
C LEU A 68 9.89 1.67 1.78
N MET A 69 10.88 0.80 1.88
CA MET A 69 11.95 0.85 2.88
C MET A 69 13.31 0.50 2.24
N PRO A 70 13.87 1.36 1.37
CA PRO A 70 15.11 1.08 0.64
C PRO A 70 16.25 0.69 1.58
N ALA A 71 16.94 -0.40 1.25
CA ALA A 71 17.97 -0.99 2.12
C ALA A 71 19.11 0.00 2.37
N ALA A 72 19.47 0.79 1.36
CA ALA A 72 20.50 1.82 1.45
C ALA A 72 20.21 2.85 2.55
N ASP A 73 18.93 3.16 2.75
CA ASP A 73 18.51 4.24 3.65
C ASP A 73 18.15 3.73 5.05
N ILE A 74 17.47 2.58 5.13
CA ILE A 74 16.87 2.13 6.39
C ILE A 74 17.82 1.29 7.26
N ARG A 75 18.87 0.70 6.66
CA ARG A 75 19.72 -0.31 7.30
C ARG A 75 20.32 0.16 8.62
N ALA A 76 20.87 1.38 8.67
CA ALA A 76 21.48 1.91 9.88
C ALA A 76 20.49 1.99 11.05
N ALA A 77 19.25 2.41 10.76
CA ALA A 77 18.19 2.57 11.74
C ALA A 77 17.61 1.24 12.26
N LEU A 78 17.74 0.15 11.50
CA LEU A 78 17.25 -1.19 11.85
C LEU A 78 18.31 -2.12 12.45
N SER A 79 19.53 -1.65 12.68
CA SER A 79 20.64 -2.50 13.17
C SER A 79 20.42 -3.09 14.58
N LYS A 80 19.66 -2.39 15.44
CA LYS A 80 19.30 -2.84 16.79
C LYS A 80 17.86 -2.44 17.12
N PRO A 81 16.86 -3.10 16.50
CA PRO A 81 15.48 -2.68 16.64
C PRO A 81 14.97 -2.96 18.06
N THR A 82 14.23 -1.99 18.60
CA THR A 82 13.41 -2.12 19.80
C THR A 82 11.97 -1.81 19.43
N LEU A 83 10.99 -2.26 20.22
CA LEU A 83 9.56 -1.93 19.97
C LEU A 83 9.34 -0.41 19.81
N GLU A 84 9.92 0.39 20.71
CA GLU A 84 9.84 1.84 20.65
C GLU A 84 10.53 2.41 19.38
N GLY A 85 11.70 1.86 19.02
CA GLY A 85 12.41 2.24 17.79
C GLY A 85 11.60 1.95 16.53
N LEU A 86 10.91 0.81 16.50
CA LEU A 86 10.01 0.43 15.40
C LEU A 86 8.83 1.41 15.29
N LEU A 87 8.24 1.87 16.40
CA LEU A 87 7.18 2.89 16.36
C LEU A 87 7.68 4.24 15.84
N ARG A 88 8.89 4.66 16.22
CA ARG A 88 9.49 5.89 15.66
C ARG A 88 9.74 5.77 14.16
N LEU A 89 10.23 4.61 13.71
CA LEU A 89 10.45 4.36 12.28
C LEU A 89 9.14 4.23 11.50
N LYS A 90 8.10 3.64 12.10
CA LYS A 90 6.75 3.57 11.54
C LYS A 90 6.25 4.96 11.14
N ALA A 91 6.45 5.98 11.98
CA ALA A 91 6.07 7.37 11.66
C ALA A 91 6.77 7.91 10.40
N ARG A 92 8.07 7.63 10.24
CA ARG A 92 8.87 8.08 9.10
C ARG A 92 8.53 7.32 7.81
N TRP A 93 8.48 6.01 7.88
CA TRP A 93 8.35 5.12 6.73
C TRP A 93 6.90 4.82 6.34
N ARG A 94 5.95 5.14 7.21
CA ARG A 94 4.50 4.96 7.03
C ARG A 94 4.09 3.52 6.71
N VAL A 95 4.80 2.57 7.30
CA VAL A 95 4.53 1.11 7.22
C VAL A 95 4.33 0.54 8.62
N SER A 96 3.85 -0.69 8.74
CA SER A 96 3.67 -1.34 10.04
C SER A 96 5.00 -1.58 10.76
N ALA A 97 4.97 -1.60 12.10
CA ALA A 97 6.10 -2.03 12.91
C ALA A 97 6.49 -3.48 12.60
N ALA A 98 5.50 -4.33 12.26
CA ALA A 98 5.73 -5.69 11.78
C ALA A 98 6.53 -5.71 10.46
N ALA A 99 6.19 -4.86 9.49
CA ALA A 99 6.93 -4.76 8.22
C ALA A 99 8.38 -4.30 8.44
N LEU A 100 8.60 -3.33 9.34
CA LEU A 100 9.94 -2.87 9.72
C LEU A 100 10.77 -3.97 10.38
N LEU A 101 10.15 -4.73 11.30
CA LEU A 101 10.80 -5.87 11.94
C LEU A 101 11.17 -6.97 10.94
N ARG A 102 10.24 -7.30 10.02
CA ARG A 102 10.50 -8.25 8.92
C ARG A 102 11.63 -7.75 8.02
N ARG A 103 11.68 -6.45 7.72
CA ARG A 103 12.74 -5.82 6.94
C ARG A 103 14.11 -5.93 7.62
N ALA A 104 14.18 -5.73 8.93
CA ALA A 104 15.43 -5.93 9.68
C ALA A 104 15.93 -7.37 9.56
N TYR A 105 15.01 -8.34 9.66
CA TYR A 105 15.32 -9.76 9.53
C TYR A 105 15.80 -10.12 8.11
N THR A 106 15.07 -9.72 7.06
CA THR A 106 15.41 -10.06 5.68
C THR A 106 16.69 -9.38 5.18
N LEU A 107 17.08 -8.23 5.77
CA LEU A 107 18.38 -7.60 5.51
C LEU A 107 19.56 -8.24 6.28
N GLY A 108 19.29 -9.27 7.10
CA GLY A 108 20.29 -9.96 7.91
C GLY A 108 20.82 -9.14 9.09
N LEU A 109 20.06 -8.14 9.56
CA LEU A 109 20.50 -7.24 10.65
C LEU A 109 20.25 -7.81 12.03
N ILE A 110 19.30 -8.74 12.14
CA ILE A 110 18.95 -9.42 13.38
C ILE A 110 18.89 -10.92 13.14
N SER A 111 19.20 -11.69 14.19
CA SER A 111 19.05 -13.13 14.16
C SER A 111 17.58 -13.54 14.17
N ASP A 112 17.30 -14.77 13.73
CA ASP A 112 15.97 -15.39 13.86
C ASP A 112 15.49 -15.42 15.32
N TYR A 113 16.39 -15.66 16.28
CA TYR A 113 16.05 -15.57 17.71
C TYR A 113 15.56 -14.16 18.11
N ALA A 114 16.27 -13.11 17.71
CA ALA A 114 15.87 -11.73 18.01
C ALA A 114 14.55 -11.36 17.32
N TYR A 115 14.36 -11.80 16.06
CA TYR A 115 13.12 -11.61 15.31
C TYR A 115 11.91 -12.28 15.99
N ARG A 116 12.04 -13.54 16.42
CA ARG A 116 10.98 -14.26 17.15
C ARG A 116 10.67 -13.58 18.48
N ARG A 117 11.70 -13.21 19.25
CA ARG A 117 11.53 -12.51 20.54
C ARG A 117 10.75 -11.21 20.40
N LEU A 118 11.14 -10.34 19.45
CA LEU A 118 10.45 -9.07 19.22
C LEU A 118 9.01 -9.26 18.72
N ASN A 119 8.74 -10.29 17.90
CA ASN A 119 7.37 -10.64 17.52
C ASN A 119 6.53 -11.09 18.73
N THR A 120 7.10 -11.83 19.67
CA THR A 120 6.43 -12.20 20.92
C THR A 120 6.14 -10.97 21.77
N GLU A 121 7.11 -10.06 21.91
CA GLU A 121 6.93 -8.78 22.63
C GLU A 121 5.82 -7.92 22.00
N MET A 122 5.82 -7.78 20.67
CA MET A 122 4.75 -7.09 19.92
C MET A 122 3.38 -7.75 20.15
N SER A 123 3.34 -9.08 20.18
CA SER A 123 2.10 -9.83 20.43
C SER A 123 1.58 -9.61 21.86
N ALA A 124 2.48 -9.64 22.86
CA ALA A 124 2.15 -9.34 24.25
C ALA A 124 1.66 -7.90 24.44
N ALA A 125 2.15 -6.96 23.62
CA ALA A 125 1.68 -5.58 23.58
C ALA A 125 0.37 -5.38 22.79
N GLY A 126 -0.22 -6.43 22.21
CA GLY A 126 -1.47 -6.38 21.45
C GLY A 126 -1.34 -5.92 19.99
N TRP A 127 -0.12 -5.75 19.49
CA TRP A 127 0.15 -5.11 18.18
C TRP A 127 -0.21 -5.98 16.98
N ARG A 128 -0.47 -7.28 17.17
CA ARG A 128 -0.98 -8.15 16.08
C ARG A 128 -2.36 -7.71 15.58
N SER A 129 -3.17 -7.17 16.47
CA SER A 129 -4.54 -6.77 16.16
C SER A 129 -4.65 -5.28 15.90
N SER A 130 -3.92 -4.47 16.67
CA SER A 130 -3.93 -3.01 16.54
C SER A 130 -2.59 -2.44 16.94
N GLU A 131 -1.83 -1.96 15.95
CA GLU A 131 -0.59 -1.22 16.20
C GLU A 131 -0.91 0.22 16.66
N PRO A 132 -0.13 0.80 17.59
CA PRO A 132 -0.21 2.22 17.93
C PRO A 132 0.03 3.11 16.69
N ALA A 133 -0.53 4.32 16.72
CA ALA A 133 -0.37 5.31 15.65
C ALA A 133 -0.80 4.79 14.27
N ALA A 134 -2.06 4.35 14.18
CA ALA A 134 -2.67 3.97 12.90
C ALA A 134 -2.64 5.16 11.91
N PHE A 135 -2.43 4.85 10.63
CA PHE A 135 -2.47 5.85 9.57
C PHE A 135 -3.84 5.89 8.89
N PRO A 136 -4.34 7.09 8.56
CA PRO A 136 -5.48 7.19 7.66
C PRO A 136 -5.12 6.62 6.28
N ALA A 137 -6.13 6.12 5.57
CA ALA A 137 -5.98 5.69 4.19
C ALA A 137 -5.50 6.83 3.30
N GLU A 138 -4.61 6.52 2.35
CA GLU A 138 -4.15 7.49 1.36
C GLU A 138 -5.19 7.71 0.27
N GLN A 139 -5.36 8.97 -0.12
CA GLN A 139 -6.32 9.35 -1.15
C GLN A 139 -5.61 9.56 -2.49
N PRO A 140 -6.03 8.86 -3.56
CA PRO A 140 -5.46 9.06 -4.89
C PRO A 140 -5.84 10.45 -5.42
N ARG A 141 -4.84 11.25 -5.81
CA ARG A 141 -5.06 12.62 -6.33
C ARG A 141 -4.91 12.74 -7.84
N ALA A 142 -4.20 11.81 -8.47
CA ALA A 142 -3.84 11.90 -9.90
C ALA A 142 -5.07 12.04 -10.81
N LEU A 143 -6.13 11.30 -10.50
CA LEU A 143 -7.34 11.26 -11.32
C LEU A 143 -8.21 12.52 -11.13
N ALA A 144 -8.36 12.98 -9.89
CA ALA A 144 -9.01 14.25 -9.58
C ALA A 144 -8.26 15.43 -10.22
N HIS A 145 -6.92 15.42 -10.18
CA HIS A 145 -6.09 16.43 -10.85
C HIS A 145 -6.25 16.37 -12.38
N ALA A 146 -6.28 15.17 -12.97
CA ALA A 146 -6.49 15.03 -14.42
C ALA A 146 -7.86 15.55 -14.84
N LEU A 147 -8.91 15.27 -14.05
CA LEU A 147 -10.25 15.82 -14.27
C LEU A 147 -10.27 17.35 -14.16
N HIS A 148 -9.62 17.90 -13.13
CA HIS A 148 -9.48 19.35 -12.97
C HIS A 148 -8.81 20.00 -14.19
N GLN A 149 -7.73 19.42 -14.69
CA GLN A 149 -7.03 19.91 -15.87
C GLN A 149 -7.87 19.81 -17.14
N ALA A 150 -8.66 18.73 -17.31
CA ALA A 150 -9.54 18.56 -18.46
C ALA A 150 -10.64 19.64 -18.50
N ARG A 151 -11.21 20.00 -17.33
CA ARG A 151 -12.22 21.05 -17.18
C ARG A 151 -11.75 22.46 -17.54
N GLN A 152 -10.44 22.67 -17.69
CA GLN A 152 -9.90 23.94 -18.20
C GLN A 152 -10.04 24.07 -19.72
N ARG A 153 -10.38 22.98 -20.43
CA ARG A 153 -10.42 22.92 -21.90
C ARG A 153 -11.73 22.37 -22.46
N PHE A 154 -12.45 21.57 -21.67
CA PHE A 154 -13.63 20.83 -22.09
C PHE A 154 -14.73 20.94 -21.03
N ASP A 155 -15.98 20.89 -21.46
CA ASP A 155 -17.11 20.74 -20.52
C ASP A 155 -17.27 19.28 -20.05
N ASP A 156 -18.10 19.07 -19.02
CA ASP A 156 -18.31 17.73 -18.45
C ASP A 156 -18.93 16.73 -19.44
N HIS A 157 -19.70 17.18 -20.44
CA HIS A 157 -20.25 16.30 -21.47
C HIS A 157 -19.18 15.84 -22.47
N GLU A 158 -18.22 16.71 -22.80
CA GLU A 158 -17.05 16.38 -23.62
C GLU A 158 -16.13 15.39 -22.90
N ILE A 159 -15.82 15.65 -21.63
CA ILE A 159 -14.99 14.76 -20.81
C ILE A 159 -15.65 13.38 -20.67
N ALA A 160 -16.95 13.34 -20.38
CA ALA A 160 -17.74 12.12 -20.29
C ALA A 160 -17.66 11.29 -21.58
N ARG A 161 -17.84 11.93 -22.75
CA ARG A 161 -17.68 11.27 -24.06
C ARG A 161 -16.29 10.69 -24.28
N HIS A 162 -15.22 11.39 -23.88
CA HIS A 162 -13.85 10.91 -24.04
C HIS A 162 -13.47 9.78 -23.08
N THR A 163 -14.11 9.72 -21.92
CA THR A 163 -13.86 8.72 -20.88
C THR A 163 -14.82 7.55 -20.90
N LEU A 164 -15.83 7.58 -21.80
CA LEU A 164 -16.91 6.61 -21.90
C LEU A 164 -17.72 6.49 -20.59
N LEU A 165 -17.84 7.59 -19.87
CA LEU A 165 -18.65 7.72 -18.66
C LEU A 165 -19.87 8.62 -18.93
N LEU A 166 -20.83 8.60 -18.02
CA LEU A 166 -21.87 9.63 -17.94
C LEU A 166 -21.33 10.86 -17.17
N PRO A 167 -21.80 12.09 -17.46
CA PRO A 167 -21.37 13.29 -16.73
C PRO A 167 -21.50 13.14 -15.20
N GLU A 168 -22.61 12.57 -14.73
CA GLU A 168 -22.87 12.31 -13.31
C GLU A 168 -21.94 11.25 -12.69
N GLN A 169 -21.22 10.47 -13.51
CA GLN A 169 -20.25 9.48 -13.05
C GLN A 169 -18.84 10.05 -12.93
N LEU A 170 -18.57 11.25 -13.46
CA LEU A 170 -17.22 11.83 -13.43
C LEU A 170 -16.73 12.04 -12.00
N GLU A 171 -17.50 12.73 -11.16
CA GLU A 171 -17.09 13.03 -9.78
C GLU A 171 -17.01 11.77 -8.89
N PRO A 172 -17.99 10.84 -8.86
CA PRO A 172 -17.88 9.61 -8.07
C PRO A 172 -16.72 8.68 -8.50
N THR A 173 -16.34 8.73 -9.78
CA THR A 173 -15.28 7.85 -10.32
C THR A 173 -13.89 8.47 -10.18
N PHE A 174 -13.79 9.78 -10.39
CA PHE A 174 -12.51 10.49 -10.46
C PHE A 174 -12.19 11.35 -9.24
N GLY A 175 -13.17 11.55 -8.36
CA GLY A 175 -13.08 12.39 -7.17
C GLY A 175 -13.47 13.84 -7.45
N ASP A 176 -13.83 14.56 -6.38
CA ASP A 176 -14.04 16.01 -6.42
C ASP A 176 -12.69 16.74 -6.33
N PRO A 177 -12.31 17.57 -7.32
CA PRO A 177 -11.10 18.36 -7.24
C PRO A 177 -11.11 19.41 -6.11
N ALA A 178 -12.26 19.79 -5.56
CA ALA A 178 -12.38 20.83 -4.53
C ALA A 178 -12.12 20.34 -3.08
N VAL A 179 -12.01 19.04 -2.84
CA VAL A 179 -11.95 18.48 -1.47
C VAL A 179 -10.51 18.43 -0.91
N HIS A 180 -9.49 18.81 -1.69
CA HIS A 180 -8.10 18.46 -1.35
C HIS A 180 -7.08 19.58 -1.61
N ASP A 181 -7.20 20.68 -0.88
CA ASP A 181 -6.07 21.56 -0.52
C ASP A 181 -5.48 21.16 0.84
#